data_AF-A0A259S337-F1
#
_entry.id   AF-A0A259S337-F1
#
_cell.length_a   1.000
_cell.length_b   1.000
_cell.length_c   1.000
_cell.angle_alpha   90.00
_cell.angle_beta   90.00
_cell.angle_gamma   90.00
#
_symmetry.space_group_name_H-M   'P 1'
#
loop_
_entity.id
_entity.type
_entity.pdbx_description
1 polymer ?
#
loop_
_entity_poly.entity_id
_entity_poly.type
_entity_poly.pdbx_seq_one_letter_code
_entity_poly.pdbx_strand_id
1 'polypeptide(L)'
;MTDEHIRKAQYFPIESITYRPAAKYTTDLIDRHFGKPEEIRNTKGSTQYWLYPKKGLLIAVNSDGKDLFQYISPKDFGVLASTIAADTKAEQPASK
;
A
#
# COMPACT_ATOMS: atom_id res chain seq x y z
N MET A 1 14.90 26.05 2.79
CA MET A 1 15.41 24.79 2.22
C MET A 1 16.69 25.16 1.49
N THR A 2 17.86 24.75 1.97
CA THR A 2 19.17 25.14 1.38
C THR A 2 19.66 24.05 0.43
N ASP A 3 20.55 24.39 -0.49
CA ASP A 3 21.17 23.43 -1.42
C ASP A 3 21.90 22.29 -0.69
N GLU A 4 22.44 22.57 0.51
CA GLU A 4 23.05 21.57 1.38
C GLU A 4 22.04 20.50 1.85
N HIS A 5 20.82 20.91 2.21
CA HIS A 5 19.77 19.97 2.61
C HIS A 5 19.34 19.07 1.45
N ILE A 6 19.29 19.59 0.22
CA ILE A 6 18.95 18.82 -0.97
C ILE A 6 20.04 17.79 -1.26
N ARG A 7 21.32 18.20 -1.23
CA ARG A 7 22.46 17.29 -1.44
C ARG A 7 22.49 16.18 -0.40
N LYS A 8 22.21 16.49 0.86
CA LYS A 8 22.14 15.48 1.93
C LYS A 8 21.00 14.49 1.69
N ALA A 9 19.83 14.98 1.26
CA ALA A 9 18.66 14.14 1.01
C ALA A 9 18.89 13.09 -0.09
N GLN A 10 19.71 13.40 -1.10
CA GLN A 10 20.05 12.49 -2.20
C GLN A 10 20.80 11.22 -1.76
N TYR A 11 21.40 11.23 -0.57
CA TYR A 11 22.09 10.07 -0.01
C TYR A 11 21.22 9.24 0.93
N PHE A 12 19.98 9.65 1.21
CA PHE A 12 19.08 8.83 2.02
C PHE A 12 18.55 7.64 1.20
N PRO A 13 18.46 6.45 1.83
CA PRO A 13 17.81 5.32 1.19
C PRO A 13 16.33 5.61 0.96
N ILE A 14 15.79 5.08 -0.14
CA ILE A 14 14.35 5.10 -0.38
C ILE A 14 13.71 4.05 0.54
N GLU A 15 12.94 4.49 1.53
CA GLU A 15 12.26 3.59 2.46
C GLU A 15 11.02 2.96 1.84
N SER A 16 10.23 3.76 1.10
CA SER A 16 9.04 3.26 0.43
C SER A 16 8.69 4.08 -0.81
N ILE A 17 7.93 3.47 -1.71
CA ILE A 17 7.39 4.12 -2.90
C ILE A 17 5.89 3.85 -2.94
N THR A 18 5.10 4.91 -3.01
CA THR A 18 3.66 4.84 -3.23
C THR A 18 3.37 5.19 -4.68
N TYR A 19 2.68 4.30 -5.38
CA TYR A 19 2.28 4.48 -6.77
C TYR A 19 0.76 4.35 -6.91
N ARG A 20 0.15 5.33 -7.58
CA ARG A 20 -1.28 5.35 -7.91
C ARG A 20 -1.42 5.33 -9.43
N PRO A 21 -1.76 4.19 -10.03
CA PRO A 21 -1.97 4.13 -11.47
C PRO A 21 -3.18 4.98 -11.88
N ALA A 22 -3.10 5.54 -13.07
CA ALA A 22 -4.25 6.16 -13.74
C ALA A 22 -5.20 5.10 -14.32
N ALA A 23 -4.68 3.91 -14.63
CA ALA A 23 -5.47 2.79 -15.13
C ALA A 23 -6.17 2.07 -13.96
N LYS A 24 -7.37 1.55 -14.23
CA LYS A 24 -8.14 0.74 -13.29
C LYS A 24 -7.60 -0.70 -13.29
N TYR A 25 -7.10 -1.19 -12.16
CA TYR A 25 -6.56 -2.54 -12.06
C TYR A 25 -7.66 -3.50 -11.62
N THR A 26 -8.06 -4.42 -12.51
CA THR A 26 -8.93 -5.53 -12.11
C THR A 26 -8.13 -6.57 -11.36
N THR A 27 -8.80 -7.37 -10.54
CA THR A 27 -8.19 -8.47 -9.80
C THR A 27 -7.48 -9.47 -10.72
N ASP A 28 -8.02 -9.74 -11.91
CA ASP A 28 -7.40 -10.60 -12.93
C ASP A 28 -6.12 -10.02 -13.53
N LEU A 29 -6.03 -8.69 -13.60
CA LEU A 29 -4.84 -8.01 -14.11
C LEU A 29 -3.75 -8.02 -13.03
N ILE A 30 -4.11 -7.76 -11.78
CA ILE A 30 -3.21 -7.88 -10.64
C ILE A 30 -2.63 -9.29 -10.55
N ASP A 31 -3.47 -10.32 -10.63
CA ASP A 31 -3.03 -11.72 -10.56
C ASP A 31 -2.07 -12.09 -11.70
N ARG A 32 -2.32 -11.60 -12.93
CA ARG A 32 -1.41 -11.82 -14.07
C ARG A 32 -0.04 -11.17 -13.89
N HIS A 33 0.02 -10.00 -13.26
CA HIS A 33 1.27 -9.26 -13.08
C HIS A 33 2.06 -9.70 -11.84
N PHE A 34 1.37 -9.98 -10.74
CA PHE A 34 1.99 -10.19 -9.44
C PHE A 34 1.82 -11.63 -8.90
N GLY A 35 0.89 -12.39 -9.47
CA GLY A 35 0.47 -13.70 -8.97
C GLY A 35 -0.53 -13.59 -7.83
N LYS A 36 -0.78 -14.73 -7.16
CA LYS A 36 -1.62 -14.76 -5.96
C LYS A 36 -0.91 -14.12 -4.77
N PRO A 37 -1.60 -13.27 -3.99
CA PRO A 37 -1.06 -12.73 -2.76
C PRO A 37 -0.93 -13.84 -1.71
N GLU A 38 0.05 -13.71 -0.81
CA GLU A 38 0.19 -14.58 0.35
C GLU A 38 -0.92 -14.35 1.39
N GLU A 39 -1.46 -13.13 1.46
CA GLU A 39 -2.56 -12.79 2.36
C GLU A 39 -3.48 -11.74 1.72
N ILE A 40 -4.80 -11.88 1.90
CA ILE A 40 -5.79 -10.86 1.56
C ILE A 40 -6.49 -10.42 2.85
N ARG A 41 -6.47 -9.13 3.14
CA ARG A 41 -7.18 -8.51 4.26
C ARG A 41 -8.34 -7.68 3.74
N ASN A 42 -9.54 -8.05 4.15
CA ASN A 42 -10.75 -7.26 3.88
C ASN A 42 -10.90 -6.19 4.96
N THR A 43 -11.21 -4.97 4.55
CA THR A 43 -11.65 -3.93 5.49
C THR A 43 -13.16 -3.86 5.56
N LYS A 44 -13.71 -3.09 6.51
CA LYS A 44 -15.15 -2.83 6.58
C LYS A 44 -15.67 -2.02 5.37
N GLY A 45 -14.79 -1.36 4.61
CA GLY A 45 -15.13 -0.63 3.38
C GLY A 45 -15.00 -1.48 2.12
N SER A 46 -15.00 -0.82 0.95
CA SER A 46 -14.83 -1.48 -0.36
C SER A 46 -13.37 -1.78 -0.74
N THR A 47 -12.42 -1.53 0.16
CA THR A 47 -11.00 -1.74 -0.08
C THR A 47 -10.55 -3.11 0.44
N GLN A 48 -9.92 -3.89 -0.42
CA GLN A 48 -9.19 -5.10 -0.06
C GLN A 48 -7.69 -4.83 -0.13
N TYR A 49 -6.95 -5.25 0.90
CA TYR A 49 -5.50 -5.19 0.90
C TYR A 49 -4.93 -6.56 0.53
N TRP A 50 -4.21 -6.61 -0.58
CA TRP A 50 -3.51 -7.78 -1.08
C TRP A 50 -2.03 -7.64 -0.70
N LEU A 51 -1.54 -8.56 0.12
CA LEU A 51 -0.22 -8.50 0.72
C LEU A 51 0.72 -9.47 0.00
N TYR A 52 1.87 -8.94 -0.43
CA TYR A 52 2.97 -9.70 -1.05
C TYR A 52 4.26 -9.49 -0.26
N PRO A 53 4.41 -10.08 0.95
CA PRO A 53 5.54 -9.82 1.83
C PRO A 53 6.90 -10.09 1.18
N LYS A 54 7.00 -11.19 0.40
CA LYS A 54 8.25 -11.58 -0.28
C LYS A 54 8.67 -10.59 -1.37
N LYS A 55 7.71 -9.85 -1.93
CA LYS A 55 7.95 -8.81 -2.94
C LYS A 55 8.05 -7.41 -2.33
N GLY A 56 7.79 -7.27 -1.03
CA GLY A 56 7.71 -5.96 -0.37
C GLY A 56 6.58 -5.10 -0.93
N LEU A 57 5.48 -5.72 -1.37
CA LEU A 57 4.40 -5.04 -2.09
C LEU A 57 3.07 -5.22 -1.36
N LEU A 58 2.35 -4.13 -1.20
CA LEU A 58 0.95 -4.10 -0.79
C LEU A 58 0.14 -3.41 -1.88
N ILE A 59 -0.99 -4.02 -2.24
CA ILE A 59 -1.93 -3.44 -3.19
C ILE A 59 -3.27 -3.22 -2.47
N ALA A 60 -3.71 -1.97 -2.40
CA ALA A 60 -5.08 -1.64 -2.01
C ALA A 60 -5.94 -1.69 -3.27
N VAL A 61 -6.81 -2.69 -3.34
CA VAL A 61 -7.74 -2.89 -4.45
C VAL A 61 -9.08 -2.27 -4.07
N ASN A 62 -9.53 -1.30 -4.84
CA ASN A 62 -10.80 -0.61 -4.58
C ASN A 62 -11.73 -0.72 -5.80
N SER A 63 -13.02 -1.02 -5.56
CA SER A 63 -14.05 -1.13 -6.61
C SER A 63 -14.15 0.10 -7.52
N ASP A 64 -13.79 1.27 -7.01
CA ASP A 64 -13.94 2.56 -7.68
C ASP A 64 -12.74 2.91 -8.57
N GLY A 65 -11.70 2.08 -8.59
CA GLY A 65 -10.51 2.25 -9.42
C GLY A 65 -9.45 3.19 -8.84
N LYS A 66 -9.47 3.38 -7.52
CA LYS A 66 -8.45 4.12 -6.76
C LYS A 66 -7.41 3.15 -6.21
N ASP A 67 -6.89 2.28 -7.06
CA ASP A 67 -5.93 1.28 -6.61
C ASP A 67 -4.62 1.95 -6.16
N LEU A 68 -4.02 1.43 -5.09
CA LEU A 68 -2.80 1.97 -4.49
C LEU A 68 -1.76 0.87 -4.38
N PHE A 69 -0.55 1.13 -4.84
CA PHE A 69 0.58 0.22 -4.77
C PHE A 69 1.59 0.82 -3.81
N GLN A 70 1.91 0.10 -2.74
CA GLN A 70 2.92 0.49 -1.76
C GLN A 70 4.08 -0.51 -1.84
N TYR A 71 5.24 -0.03 -2.24
CA TYR A 71 6.49 -0.78 -2.21
C TYR A 71 7.30 -0.39 -0.98
N ILE A 72 7.85 -1.38 -0.31
CA ILE A 72 8.78 -1.27 0.81
C ILE A 72 9.82 -2.39 0.70
N SER A 73 10.92 -2.28 1.42
CA SER A 73 11.86 -3.39 1.55
C SER A 73 11.17 -4.60 2.24
N PRO A 74 11.32 -5.85 1.72
CA PRO A 74 10.64 -7.04 2.28
C PRO A 74 10.89 -7.28 3.77
N LYS A 75 12.07 -6.90 4.28
CA LYS A 75 12.42 -7.05 5.71
C LYS A 75 11.58 -6.14 6.62
N ASP A 76 11.06 -5.04 6.05
CA ASP A 76 10.30 -4.02 6.76
C ASP A 76 8.77 -4.19 6.54
N PHE A 77 8.38 -5.19 5.73
CA PHE A 77 6.97 -5.40 5.36
C PHE A 77 6.05 -5.63 6.56
N GLY A 78 6.56 -6.23 7.64
CA GLY A 78 5.79 -6.42 8.87
C GLY A 78 5.30 -5.10 9.46
N VAL A 79 6.11 -4.04 9.39
CA VAL A 79 5.74 -2.69 9.86
C VAL A 79 4.60 -2.14 9.01
N LEU A 80 4.71 -2.24 7.68
CA LEU A 80 3.66 -1.83 6.75
C LEU A 80 2.37 -2.61 6.98
N ALA A 81 2.45 -3.92 7.16
CA ALA A 81 1.27 -4.75 7.40
C ALA A 81 0.56 -4.39 8.71
N SER A 82 1.28 -3.94 9.74
CA SER A 82 0.70 -3.51 11.02
C SER A 82 -0.11 -2.21 10.90
N THR A 83 0.20 -1.30 9.96
CA THR A 83 -0.55 -0.05 9.80
C THR A 83 -1.96 -0.27 9.25
N ILE A 84 -2.15 -1.31 8.44
CA ILE A 84 -3.44 -1.69 7.87
C ILE A 84 -4.48 -1.99 8.96
N ALA A 85 -4.05 -2.55 10.10
CA ALA A 85 -4.95 -2.88 11.20
C ALA A 85 -5.57 -1.64 11.86
N ALA A 86 -4.93 -0.47 11.73
CA ALA A 86 -5.45 0.80 12.23
C ALA A 86 -6.60 1.34 11.36
N ASP A 87 -6.56 1.14 10.03
CA ASP A 87 -7.68 1.48 9.13
C ASP A 87 -8.94 0.65 9.40
N THR A 88 -8.79 -0.52 10.02
CA THR A 88 -9.93 -1.35 10.46
C THR A 88 -10.68 -0.73 11.66
N LYS A 89 -10.13 0.32 12.29
CA LYS A 89 -10.70 1.02 13.46
C LYS A 89 -10.72 2.54 13.26
N ALA A 90 -11.51 3.04 12.32
CA ALA A 90 -11.93 4.44 12.30
C ALA A 90 -13.30 4.61 11.60
N GLU A 91 -14.36 4.20 12.30
CA GLU A 91 -15.64 4.90 12.18
C GLU A 91 -16.03 5.30 13.60
N GLN A 92 -15.62 6.51 13.97
CA GLN A 92 -16.22 7.18 15.11
C GLN A 92 -17.66 7.52 14.74
N PRO A 93 -18.64 7.22 15.61
CA PRO A 93 -20.05 7.35 15.28
C PRO A 93 -20.37 8.81 14.98
N ALA A 94 -21.14 9.03 13.92
CA ALA A 94 -21.81 10.29 13.67
C ALA A 94 -22.53 10.71 14.96
N SER A 95 -22.09 11.84 15.52
CA SER A 95 -22.72 12.42 16.69
C SER A 95 -24.16 12.81 16.35
N LYS A 96 -25.02 12.49 17.29
CA LYS A 96 -26.48 12.62 17.32
C LYS A 96 -26.96 14.05 17.13
#